data_AF-A0A2E4HKF4-F1
#
_entry.id   AF-A0A2E4HKF4-F1
#
_cell.length_a   1.000
_cell.length_b   1.000
_cell.length_c   1.000
_cell.angle_alpha   90.00
_cell.angle_beta   90.00
_cell.angle_gamma   90.00
#
_symmetry.space_group_name_H-M   'P 1'
#
loop_
_entity.id
_entity.type
_entity.pdbx_description
1 polymer ?
#
loop_
_entity_poly.entity_id
_entity_poly.type
_entity_poly.pdbx_seq_one_letter_code
_entity_poly.pdbx_strand_id
1 'polypeptide(L)'
;MSDQNIYILDVGEKGRIYLSKEIMKKLAIVSGHKIKLEIQNQSAILSRHQIKDPFQEAKNKKKVEFSDLFEKQKKQKEQANKTFEERVKEKHTFREEDKRDFWD
;
A
#
# COMPACT_ATOMS: atom_id res chain seq x y z
N MET A 1 -4.33 3.78 -40.20
CA MET A 1 -5.47 2.83 -40.29
C MET A 1 -5.16 1.74 -39.28
N SER A 2 -5.74 1.77 -38.08
CA SER A 2 -5.44 0.78 -37.05
C SER A 2 -6.11 -0.54 -37.42
N ASP A 3 -5.31 -1.57 -37.67
CA ASP A 3 -5.76 -2.94 -37.95
C ASP A 3 -6.59 -3.46 -36.77
N GLN A 4 -7.91 -3.31 -36.86
CA GLN A 4 -8.85 -3.95 -35.96
C GLN A 4 -8.88 -5.43 -36.32
N ASN A 5 -8.06 -6.21 -35.63
CA ASN A 5 -8.10 -7.66 -35.73
C ASN A 5 -9.40 -8.16 -35.07
N ILE A 6 -10.45 -8.27 -35.88
CA ILE A 6 -11.72 -8.85 -35.48
C ILE A 6 -11.63 -10.37 -35.67
N TYR A 7 -11.84 -11.11 -34.59
CA TYR A 7 -11.91 -12.56 -34.62
C TYR A 7 -13.34 -12.98 -34.30
N ILE A 8 -13.92 -13.82 -35.16
CA ILE A 8 -15.20 -14.48 -34.90
C ILE A 8 -14.86 -15.89 -34.40
N LEU A 9 -15.28 -16.21 -33.18
CA LEU A 9 -15.00 -17.48 -32.52
C LEU A 9 -16.31 -18.14 -32.12
N ASP A 10 -16.38 -19.45 -32.34
CA ASP A 10 -17.52 -20.22 -31.90
C ASP A 10 -17.55 -20.38 -30.38
N VAL A 11 -18.76 -20.39 -29.84
CA VAL A 11 -19.01 -20.66 -28.43
C VAL A 11 -19.12 -22.17 -28.27
N GLY A 12 -18.14 -22.77 -27.61
CA GLY A 12 -18.13 -24.20 -27.31
C GLY A 12 -19.11 -24.57 -26.18
N GLU A 13 -19.10 -25.85 -25.81
CA GLU A 13 -19.95 -26.38 -24.76
C GLU A 13 -19.86 -25.59 -23.45
N LYS A 14 -21.01 -25.40 -22.81
CA LYS A 14 -21.16 -24.64 -21.55
C LYS A 14 -20.74 -23.17 -21.66
N GLY A 15 -20.80 -22.57 -22.85
CA GLY A 15 -20.50 -21.14 -23.04
C GLY A 15 -19.00 -20.83 -23.05
N ARG A 16 -18.14 -21.83 -23.30
CA ARG A 16 -16.68 -21.64 -23.29
C ARG A 16 -16.22 -21.06 -24.62
N ILE A 17 -15.51 -19.94 -24.56
CA ILE A 17 -14.87 -19.33 -25.72
C ILE A 17 -13.38 -19.65 -25.68
N TYR A 18 -12.87 -20.28 -26.75
CA TYR A 18 -11.46 -20.65 -26.86
C TYR A 18 -10.65 -19.49 -27.45
N LEU A 19 -9.90 -18.79 -26.59
CA LEU A 19 -9.00 -17.73 -27.04
C LEU A 19 -7.79 -18.32 -27.79
N SER A 20 -7.41 -17.70 -28.90
CA SER A 20 -6.23 -18.12 -29.67
C SER A 20 -4.93 -17.87 -28.88
N LYS A 21 -3.87 -18.62 -29.21
CA LYS A 21 -2.55 -18.47 -28.58
C LYS A 21 -1.99 -17.05 -28.74
N GLU A 22 -2.33 -16.37 -29.83
CA GLU A 22 -1.91 -14.99 -30.09
C GLU A 22 -2.58 -14.01 -29.12
N ILE A 23 -3.89 -14.15 -28.89
CA ILE A 23 -4.65 -13.31 -27.95
C ILE A 23 -4.12 -13.54 -26.52
N MET A 24 -3.90 -14.81 -26.13
CA MET A 24 -3.32 -15.14 -24.83
C MET A 24 -1.94 -14.52 -24.62
N LYS A 25 -1.07 -14.54 -25.64
CA LYS A 25 0.25 -13.88 -25.59
C LYS A 25 0.14 -12.36 -25.45
N LYS A 26 -0.73 -11.72 -26.24
CA LYS A 26 -0.94 -10.26 -26.18
C LYS A 26 -1.47 -9.80 -24.81
N LEU A 27 -2.35 -10.59 -24.18
CA LEU A 27 -2.87 -10.33 -22.84
C LEU A 27 -1.94 -10.80 -21.70
N ALA A 28 -0.84 -11.49 -22.02
CA ALA A 28 0.07 -12.12 -21.06
C ALA A 28 -0.66 -13.02 -20.04
N ILE A 29 -1.59 -13.84 -20.53
CA ILE A 29 -2.39 -14.79 -19.74
C ILE A 29 -1.88 -16.21 -19.97
N VAL A 30 -1.76 -16.98 -18.89
CA VAL A 30 -1.44 -18.42 -18.92
C VAL A 30 -2.64 -19.20 -18.41
N SER A 31 -2.77 -20.46 -18.82
CA SER A 31 -3.81 -21.35 -18.30
C SER A 31 -3.81 -21.36 -16.76
N GLY A 32 -5.01 -21.29 -16.16
CA GLY A 32 -5.19 -21.21 -14.71
C GLY A 32 -5.16 -19.79 -14.11
N HIS A 33 -4.79 -18.76 -14.89
CA HIS A 33 -4.90 -17.39 -14.43
C HIS A 33 -6.37 -16.96 -14.30
N LYS A 34 -6.67 -16.25 -13.21
CA LYS A 34 -7.95 -15.55 -13.07
C LYS A 34 -7.97 -14.34 -14.00
N ILE A 35 -9.10 -14.11 -14.63
CA ILE A 35 -9.37 -12.97 -15.52
C ILE A 35 -10.56 -12.20 -14.98
N LYS A 36 -10.56 -10.88 -15.17
CA LYS A 36 -11.70 -10.04 -14.84
C LYS A 36 -12.57 -9.91 -16.09
N LEU A 37 -13.85 -10.22 -15.93
CA LEU A 37 -14.86 -10.06 -16.97
C LEU A 37 -15.82 -8.96 -16.52
N GLU A 38 -15.94 -7.91 -17.31
CA GLU A 38 -16.87 -6.80 -17.10
C GLU A 38 -17.90 -6.80 -18.22
N ILE A 39 -19.18 -6.78 -17.87
CA ILE A 39 -20.28 -6.75 -18.86
C ILE A 39 -20.72 -5.29 -18.98
N GLN A 40 -20.57 -4.73 -20.19
CA GLN A 40 -21.02 -3.40 -20.54
C GLN A 40 -22.05 -3.50 -21.67
N ASN A 41 -23.32 -3.37 -21.31
CA ASN A 41 -24.47 -3.44 -22.23
C ASN A 41 -24.43 -4.69 -23.13
N GLN A 42 -24.00 -4.52 -24.38
CA GLN A 42 -23.93 -5.58 -25.41
C GLN A 42 -22.52 -6.20 -25.57
N SER A 43 -21.56 -5.79 -24.75
CA SER A 43 -20.16 -6.21 -24.85
C SER A 43 -19.64 -6.76 -23.52
N ALA A 44 -18.75 -7.73 -23.59
CA ALA A 44 -17.99 -8.22 -22.44
C ALA A 44 -16.52 -7.84 -22.63
N ILE A 45 -15.96 -7.13 -21.66
CA ILE A 45 -14.57 -6.70 -21.63
C ILE A 45 -13.80 -7.69 -20.76
N LEU A 46 -12.81 -8.33 -21.37
CA LEU A 46 -11.87 -9.23 -20.71
C LEU A 46 -10.59 -8.47 -20.38
N SER A 47 -10.22 -8.44 -19.10
CA SER A 47 -8.97 -7.84 -18.65
C SER A 47 -8.20 -8.77 -17.72
N ARG A 48 -6.88 -8.60 -17.67
CA ARG A 48 -6.04 -9.34 -16.73
C ARG A 48 -6.46 -8.99 -15.31
N HIS A 49 -6.72 -10.00 -14.48
CA HIS A 49 -6.96 -9.77 -13.06
C HIS A 49 -5.64 -9.30 -12.43
N GLN A 50 -5.50 -8.00 -12.22
CA GLN A 50 -4.39 -7.42 -11.48
C GLN A 50 -4.68 -7.61 -9.99
N ILE A 51 -4.05 -8.62 -9.40
CA ILE A 51 -3.87 -8.64 -7.95
C ILE A 51 -2.95 -7.47 -7.67
N LYS A 52 -3.44 -6.47 -6.92
CA LYS A 52 -2.66 -5.32 -6.47
C LYS A 52 -1.46 -5.89 -5.71
N ASP A 53 -0.30 -5.92 -6.35
CA ASP A 53 0.90 -6.51 -5.78
C ASP A 53 1.32 -5.60 -4.61
N PRO A 54 1.26 -6.06 -3.35
CA PRO A 54 1.49 -5.20 -2.19
C PRO A 54 2.90 -4.59 -2.19
N PHE A 55 3.81 -5.14 -2.99
CA PHE A 55 5.19 -4.66 -3.16
C PHE A 55 5.35 -3.62 -4.27
N GLN A 56 4.38 -3.42 -5.16
CA GLN A 56 4.44 -2.35 -6.16
C GLN A 56 4.21 -0.97 -5.54
N GLU A 57 3.34 -0.86 -4.52
CA GLU A 57 3.18 0.38 -3.75
C GLU A 57 4.47 0.76 -3.02
N ALA A 58 5.26 -0.22 -2.57
CA ALA A 58 6.54 0.02 -1.91
C ALA A 58 7.64 0.52 -2.88
N LYS A 59 7.62 0.10 -4.16
CA LYS A 59 8.55 0.61 -5.18
C LYS A 59 8.29 2.07 -5.57
N ASN A 60 7.03 2.50 -5.50
CA ASN A 60 6.63 3.87 -5.84
C ASN A 60 6.76 4.85 -4.66
N LYS A 61 6.93 4.36 -3.43
CA LYS A 61 7.28 5.22 -2.30
C LYS A 61 8.71 5.72 -2.53
N LYS A 62 8.87 7.04 -2.64
CA LYS A 62 10.17 7.72 -2.68
C LYS A 62 11.06 7.09 -1.62
N LYS A 63 12.27 6.68 -2.01
CA LYS A 63 13.32 6.28 -1.05
C LYS A 63 13.47 7.45 -0.09
N VAL A 64 13.00 7.27 1.14
CA VAL A 64 13.32 8.21 2.21
C VAL A 64 14.81 8.05 2.42
N GLU A 65 15.59 9.07 2.09
CA GLU A 65 17.04 9.00 2.27
C GLU A 65 17.32 8.86 3.77
N PHE A 66 18.27 8.00 4.12
CA PHE A 66 18.60 7.73 5.53
C PHE A 66 18.99 9.02 6.27
N SER A 67 19.57 9.99 5.56
CA SER A 67 19.86 11.36 6.03
C SER A 67 18.64 12.04 6.64
N ASP A 68 17.50 12.05 5.96
CA ASP A 68 16.27 12.72 6.41
C ASP A 68 15.69 12.07 7.68
N LEU A 69 15.86 10.76 7.83
CA LEU A 69 15.43 10.03 9.03
C LEU A 69 16.30 10.38 10.24
N PHE A 70 17.61 10.51 10.06
CA PHE A 70 18.52 10.93 11.12
C PHE A 70 18.26 12.36 11.58
N GLU A 71 17.96 13.28 10.66
CA GLU A 71 17.59 14.65 11.01
C GLU A 71 16.28 14.72 11.79
N LYS A 72 15.26 13.96 11.38
CA LYS A 72 13.98 13.87 12.12
C LYS A 72 14.18 13.29 13.52
N GLN A 73 15.01 12.26 13.68
CA GLN A 73 15.32 11.71 15.00
C GLN A 73 16.08 12.70 15.89
N LYS A 74 17.05 13.44 15.33
CA LYS A 74 17.76 14.49 16.09
C LYS A 74 16.81 15.56 16.60
N LYS A 75 15.91 16.07 15.74
CA LYS A 75 14.90 17.07 16.12
C LYS A 75 13.95 16.55 17.20
N GLN A 76 13.51 15.29 17.12
CA GLN A 76 12.67 14.68 18.15
C GLN A 76 13.41 14.52 19.49
N LYS A 77 14.67 14.09 19.49
CA LYS A 77 15.48 14.01 20.71
C LYS A 77 15.68 15.38 21.35
N GLU A 78 15.90 16.41 20.54
CA GLU A 78 16.11 17.77 21.04
C GLU A 78 14.83 18.36 21.65
N GLN A 79 13.66 18.09 21.06
CA GLN A 79 12.36 18.45 21.64
C GLN A 79 12.05 17.67 22.93
N ALA A 80 12.37 16.37 22.96
CA ALA A 80 12.20 15.54 24.16
C ALA A 80 13.11 16.00 25.30
N ASN A 81 14.35 16.40 25.00
CA ASN A 81 15.26 16.94 26.01
C ASN A 81 14.80 18.31 26.54
N LYS A 82 14.29 19.20 25.68
CA LYS A 82 13.74 20.50 26.13
C LYS A 82 12.52 20.31 27.03
N THR A 83 11.58 19.45 26.63
CA THR A 83 10.41 19.14 27.46
C THR A 83 10.78 18.42 28.76
N PHE A 84 11.82 17.58 28.76
CA PHE A 84 12.35 16.99 29.98
C PHE A 84 13.01 18.02 30.89
N GLU A 85 13.84 18.92 30.36
CA GLU A 85 14.47 20.01 31.12
C GLU A 85 13.44 20.98 31.72
N GLU A 86 12.38 21.29 30.98
CA GLU A 86 11.24 22.06 31.49
C GLU A 86 10.58 21.34 32.66
N ARG A 87 10.27 20.05 32.53
CA ARG A 87 9.70 19.23 33.62
C ARG A 87 10.63 19.07 34.83
N VAL A 88 11.95 19.05 34.63
CA VAL A 88 12.93 18.96 35.73
C VAL A 88 13.11 20.31 36.43
N LYS A 89 13.02 21.42 35.69
CA LYS A 89 13.02 22.79 36.25
C LYS A 89 11.70 23.13 36.93
N GLU A 90 10.60 22.52 36.50
CA GLU A 90 9.34 22.40 37.23
C GLU A 90 9.58 21.51 38.46
N LYS A 91 10.46 21.96 39.36
CA LYS A 91 10.69 21.31 40.65
C LYS A 91 9.34 21.12 41.31
N HIS A 92 9.09 19.89 41.77
CA HIS A 92 8.11 19.63 42.82
C HIS A 92 8.28 20.70 43.89
N THR A 93 7.29 21.59 44.01
CA THR A 93 7.15 22.46 45.17
C THR A 93 6.85 21.54 46.33
N PHE A 94 7.89 20.99 46.95
CA PHE A 94 7.77 20.23 48.18
C PHE A 94 7.25 21.22 49.23
N ARG A 95 5.97 21.11 49.58
CA ARG A 95 5.39 21.90 50.65
C ARG A 95 5.85 21.29 51.97
N GLU A 96 6.00 22.08 53.01
CA GLU A 96 6.35 21.54 54.34
C GLU A 96 5.31 20.52 54.84
N GLU A 97 4.08 20.55 54.32
CA GLU A 97 3.01 19.56 54.56
C GLU A 97 3.25 18.18 53.92
N ASP A 98 4.15 18.06 52.93
CA ASP A 98 4.53 16.77 52.32
C ASP A 98 5.51 15.99 53.21
N LYS A 99 5.99 16.59 54.31
CA LYS A 99 6.70 15.91 55.41
C LYS A 99 5.72 15.23 56.37
N ARG A 100 4.72 14.48 55.88
CA ARG A 100 3.98 13.61 56.80
C ARG A 100 4.93 12.52 57.27
N ASP A 101 5.08 12.45 58.59
CA ASP A 101 5.88 11.47 59.30
C ASP A 101 5.49 10.07 58.83
N PHE A 102 6.39 9.46 58.04
CA PHE A 102 6.25 8.08 57.58
C PHE A 102 6.25 7.07 58.75
N TRP A 103 6.45 7.55 59.98
CA TRP A 103 6.61 6.75 61.20
C TRP A 103 5.71 7.17 62.38
N ASP A 104 4.67 7.99 62.16
CA ASP A 104 3.58 8.14 63.15
C ASP A 104 2.44 7.13 62.88
#